data_AF-A0A497VNP1-F1
#
_entry.id   AF-A0A497VNP1-F1
#
_cell.length_a   1.000
_cell.length_b   1.000
_cell.length_c   1.000
_cell.angle_alpha   90.00
_cell.angle_beta   90.00
_cell.angle_gamma   90.00
#
_symmetry.space_group_name_H-M   'P 1'
#
loop_
_entity.id
_entity.type
_entity.pdbx_description
1 polymer ?
#
loop_
_entity_poly.entity_id
_entity_poly.type
_entity_poly.pdbx_seq_one_letter_code
_entity_poly.pdbx_strand_id
1 'polypeptide(L)'
;MQTEAAQQALTQYALRLEGRLEKLDERIAALSHLLDARLEQHGQLQQWLHQQPATPQSGPHQSTRESRLRSELRGLLVLRYQVITRYCNELGAPLALQLVCYAEERLEARGWAPGVDGLDVQALQRLDGVT
;
A
#
# COMPACT_ATOMS: atom_id res chain seq x y z
N MET A 1 2.76 -36.40 2.37
CA MET A 1 2.06 -36.24 1.08
C MET A 1 0.90 -35.23 1.13
N GLN A 2 -0.24 -35.46 1.79
CA GLN A 2 -1.35 -34.47 1.79
C GLN A 2 -1.03 -33.16 2.53
N THR A 3 -0.29 -33.24 3.64
CA THR A 3 0.16 -32.06 4.41
C THR A 3 1.19 -31.23 3.66
N GLU A 4 2.09 -31.86 2.90
CA GLU A 4 3.09 -31.16 2.07
C GLU A 4 2.43 -30.42 0.90
N ALA A 5 1.45 -31.04 0.24
CA ALA A 5 0.70 -30.39 -0.84
C ALA A 5 -0.11 -29.17 -0.34
N ALA A 6 -0.74 -29.30 0.83
CA ALA A 6 -1.46 -28.19 1.46
C ALA A 6 -0.50 -27.05 1.86
N GLN A 7 0.66 -27.37 2.43
CA GLN A 7 1.69 -26.40 2.78
C GLN A 7 2.19 -25.65 1.54
N GLN A 8 2.47 -26.37 0.45
CA GLN A 8 2.90 -25.78 -0.82
C GLN A 8 1.83 -24.85 -1.41
N ALA A 9 0.56 -25.24 -1.35
CA ALA A 9 -0.55 -24.41 -1.83
C ALA A 9 -0.67 -23.10 -1.02
N LEU A 10 -0.49 -23.17 0.30
CA LEU A 10 -0.50 -22.00 1.18
C LEU A 10 0.68 -21.07 0.87
N THR A 11 1.89 -21.62 0.70
CA THR A 11 3.07 -20.84 0.33
C THR A 11 2.87 -20.14 -1.01
N GLN A 12 2.38 -20.84 -2.03
CA GLN A 12 2.08 -20.25 -3.34
C GLN A 12 1.00 -19.18 -3.24
N TYR A 13 0.01 -19.36 -2.37
CA TYR A 13 -0.99 -18.34 -2.11
C TYR A 13 -0.37 -17.08 -1.50
N ALA A 14 0.42 -17.22 -0.44
CA ALA A 14 1.11 -16.12 0.22
C ALA A 14 2.01 -15.32 -0.75
N LEU A 15 2.82 -16.00 -1.57
CA LEU A 15 3.66 -15.36 -2.59
C LEU A 15 2.85 -14.56 -3.62
N ARG A 16 1.65 -15.04 -3.99
CA ARG A 16 0.75 -14.28 -4.87
C ARG A 16 0.18 -13.05 -4.19
N LEU A 17 -0.05 -13.09 -2.88
CA LEU A 17 -0.53 -11.94 -2.12
C LEU A 17 0.58 -10.89 -1.96
N GLU A 18 1.79 -11.33 -1.60
CA GLU A 18 3.00 -10.49 -1.54
C GLU A 18 3.19 -9.73 -2.86
N GLY A 19 3.26 -10.43 -4.00
CA GLY A 19 3.48 -9.77 -5.29
C GLY A 19 2.34 -8.87 -5.76
N ARG A 20 1.14 -9.00 -5.19
CA ARG A 20 0.02 -8.06 -5.45
C ARG A 20 0.14 -6.81 -4.59
N LEU A 21 0.52 -6.97 -3.33
CA LEU A 21 0.74 -5.87 -2.40
C LEU A 21 1.95 -5.03 -2.84
N GLU A 22 3.05 -5.69 -3.21
CA GLU A 22 4.26 -5.04 -3.73
C GLU A 22 3.97 -4.13 -4.94
N LYS A 23 3.21 -4.63 -5.93
CA LYS A 23 2.84 -3.81 -7.11
C LYS A 23 1.94 -2.64 -6.76
N LEU A 24 1.09 -2.82 -5.74
CA LEU A 24 0.21 -1.77 -5.26
C LEU A 24 1.03 -0.68 -4.56
N ASP A 25 1.91 -1.07 -3.65
CA ASP A 25 2.75 -0.14 -2.88
C ASP A 25 3.77 0.56 -3.78
N GLU A 26 4.32 -0.11 -4.79
CA GLU A 26 5.20 0.52 -5.79
C GLU A 26 4.45 1.61 -6.57
N ARG A 27 3.20 1.35 -6.96
CA ARG A 27 2.40 2.36 -7.66
C ARG A 27 2.06 3.53 -6.75
N ILE A 28 1.76 3.28 -5.47
CA ILE A 28 1.52 4.31 -4.47
C ILE A 28 2.79 5.15 -4.27
N ALA A 29 3.96 4.52 -4.07
CA ALA A 29 5.25 5.19 -3.94
C ALA A 29 5.56 6.09 -5.15
N ALA A 30 5.42 5.54 -6.37
CA ALA A 30 5.66 6.29 -7.60
C ALA A 30 4.72 7.49 -7.76
N LEU A 31 3.43 7.33 -7.47
CA LEU A 31 2.47 8.43 -7.51
C LEU A 31 2.73 9.46 -6.42
N SER A 32 3.12 9.02 -5.23
CA SER A 32 3.43 9.90 -4.10
C SER A 32 4.65 10.76 -4.38
N HIS A 33 5.68 10.17 -4.99
CA HIS A 33 6.85 10.90 -5.46
C HIS A 33 6.50 11.88 -6.59
N LEU A 34 5.72 11.43 -7.59
CA LEU A 34 5.31 12.27 -8.72
C LEU A 34 4.44 13.48 -8.31
N LEU A 35 3.64 13.32 -7.26
CA LEU A 35 2.70 14.33 -6.76
C LEU A 35 3.24 15.13 -5.56
N ASP A 36 4.48 14.86 -5.13
CA ASP A 36 5.07 15.41 -3.90
C ASP A 36 4.12 15.28 -2.68
N ALA A 37 3.49 14.10 -2.56
CA ALA A 37 2.39 13.86 -1.63
C ALA A 37 2.84 13.71 -0.17
N ARG A 38 4.11 13.37 0.05
CA ARG A 38 4.76 13.20 1.36
C ARG A 38 3.96 12.35 2.35
N LEU A 39 3.53 11.17 1.90
CA LEU A 39 2.63 10.30 2.66
C LEU A 39 3.24 9.75 3.96
N GLU A 40 4.56 9.76 4.09
CA GLU A 40 5.28 9.40 5.31
C GLU A 40 4.87 10.29 6.50
N GLN A 41 4.32 11.47 6.21
CA GLN A 41 3.77 12.37 7.21
C GLN A 41 2.30 12.03 7.48
N HIS A 42 1.99 11.57 8.70
CA HIS A 42 0.63 11.16 9.07
C HIS A 42 -0.46 12.19 8.74
N GLY A 43 -0.16 13.48 8.91
CA GLY A 43 -1.07 14.57 8.56
C GLY A 43 -1.38 14.68 7.06
N GLN A 44 -0.39 14.41 6.20
CA GLN A 44 -0.56 14.46 4.74
C GLN A 44 -1.38 13.27 4.25
N LEU A 45 -1.07 12.06 4.72
CA LEU A 45 -1.85 10.86 4.38
C LEU A 45 -3.34 11.05 4.69
N GLN A 46 -3.67 11.57 5.87
CA GLN A 46 -5.05 11.88 6.25
C GLN A 46 -5.67 12.92 5.32
N GLN A 47 -4.95 13.98 4.97
CA GLN A 47 -5.45 14.97 4.01
C GLN A 47 -5.76 14.34 2.65
N TRP A 48 -4.89 13.48 2.11
CA TRP A 48 -5.12 12.79 0.84
C TRP A 48 -6.35 11.88 0.85
N LEU A 49 -6.63 11.21 1.97
CA LEU A 49 -7.82 10.37 2.12
C LEU A 49 -9.12 11.20 2.16
N HIS A 50 -9.08 12.36 2.83
CA HIS A 50 -10.23 13.24 3.03
C HIS A 50 -10.46 14.25 1.90
N GLN A 51 -9.47 14.48 1.04
CA GLN A 51 -9.63 15.32 -0.14
C GLN A 51 -10.79 14.82 -1.01
N GLN A 52 -11.79 15.67 -1.20
CA GLN A 52 -12.85 15.39 -2.16
C GLN A 52 -12.25 15.42 -3.57
N PRO A 53 -12.64 14.49 -4.46
CA PRO A 53 -12.24 14.58 -5.86
C PRO A 53 -12.67 15.95 -6.38
N ALA A 54 -11.74 16.67 -7.00
CA ALA A 54 -12.03 17.99 -7.57
C ALA A 54 -13.25 17.85 -8.49
N THR A 55 -14.30 18.64 -8.23
CA THR A 55 -15.40 18.75 -9.18
C THR A 55 -14.83 19.21 -10.52
N PRO A 56 -15.26 18.62 -11.65
CA PRO A 56 -14.69 18.97 -12.95
C PRO A 56 -15.06 20.42 -13.28
N GLN A 57 -14.20 21.36 -12.90
CA GLN A 57 -14.26 22.73 -13.37
C GLN A 57 -13.61 22.76 -14.75
N SER A 58 -14.44 23.05 -15.75
CA SER A 58 -14.08 23.20 -17.16
C SER A 58 -12.94 24.22 -17.35
N GLY A 59 -11.71 23.76 -17.56
CA GLY A 59 -10.53 24.57 -17.89
C GLY A 59 -9.39 23.71 -18.46
N PRO A 60 -8.55 24.23 -19.37
CA PRO A 60 -7.92 23.41 -20.42
C PRO A 60 -6.73 22.55 -19.93
N HIS A 61 -6.92 21.24 -20.05
CA HIS A 61 -5.94 20.15 -20.22
C HIS A 61 -4.89 19.83 -19.13
N GLN A 62 -4.35 20.79 -18.38
CA GLN A 62 -3.35 20.48 -17.33
C GLN A 62 -4.01 19.96 -16.04
N SER A 63 -5.22 20.45 -15.74
CA SER A 63 -6.03 20.05 -14.58
C SER A 63 -6.53 18.60 -14.63
N THR A 64 -6.57 17.95 -15.79
CA THR A 64 -7.17 16.62 -15.93
C THR A 64 -6.18 15.49 -15.65
N ARG A 65 -4.88 15.66 -15.98
CA ARG A 65 -3.89 14.59 -15.74
C ARG A 65 -3.53 14.52 -14.26
N GLU A 66 -3.20 15.65 -13.64
CA GLU A 66 -2.90 15.70 -12.21
C GLU A 66 -4.10 15.23 -11.40
N SER A 67 -5.31 15.73 -11.67
CA SER A 67 -6.54 15.26 -11.01
C SER A 67 -6.76 13.75 -11.15
N ARG A 68 -6.45 13.17 -12.32
CA ARG A 68 -6.48 11.71 -12.52
C ARG A 68 -5.46 11.00 -11.65
N LEU A 69 -4.21 11.46 -11.60
CA LEU A 69 -3.15 10.87 -10.76
C LEU A 69 -3.48 10.98 -9.27
N ARG A 70 -4.03 12.12 -8.83
CA ARG A 70 -4.52 12.32 -7.45
C ARG A 70 -5.65 11.35 -7.10
N SER A 71 -6.62 11.21 -8.02
CA SER A 71 -7.75 10.30 -7.85
C SER A 71 -7.28 8.84 -7.82
N GLU A 72 -6.30 8.49 -8.66
CA GLU A 72 -5.66 7.18 -8.67
C GLU A 72 -4.95 6.91 -7.33
N LEU A 73 -4.07 7.82 -6.88
CA LEU A 73 -3.36 7.68 -5.61
C LEU A 73 -4.33 7.44 -4.44
N ARG A 74 -5.36 8.29 -4.32
CA ARG A 74 -6.39 8.13 -3.28
C ARG A 74 -7.11 6.79 -3.41
N GLY A 75 -7.47 6.38 -4.64
CA GLY A 75 -8.11 5.09 -4.89
C GLY A 75 -7.24 3.90 -4.47
N LEU A 76 -5.94 3.96 -4.75
CA LEU A 76 -4.99 2.91 -4.38
C LEU A 76 -4.74 2.85 -2.86
N LEU A 77 -4.69 4.00 -2.17
CA LEU A 77 -4.63 4.05 -0.71
C LEU A 77 -5.83 3.35 -0.06
N VAL A 78 -7.04 3.64 -0.54
CA VAL A 78 -8.27 2.99 -0.07
C VAL A 78 -8.27 1.50 -0.41
N LEU A 79 -7.86 1.14 -1.63
CA LEU A 79 -7.77 -0.25 -2.06
C LEU A 79 -6.79 -1.04 -1.18
N ARG A 80 -5.64 -0.45 -0.85
CA ARG A 80 -4.65 -1.08 0.03
C ARG A 80 -5.22 -1.36 1.41
N TYR A 81 -5.92 -0.39 2.00
CA TYR A 81 -6.62 -0.60 3.27
C TYR A 81 -7.58 -1.80 3.20
N GLN A 82 -8.37 -1.91 2.13
CA GLN A 82 -9.28 -3.03 1.93
C GLN A 82 -8.55 -4.37 1.73
N VAL A 83 -7.44 -4.37 0.99
CA VAL A 83 -6.60 -5.55 0.75
C VAL A 83 -5.97 -6.05 2.05
N ILE A 84 -5.34 -5.17 2.84
CA ILE A 84 -4.73 -5.54 4.12
C ILE A 84 -5.80 -6.02 5.10
N THR A 85 -6.96 -5.34 5.18
CA THR A 85 -8.09 -5.79 6.00
C THR A 85 -8.52 -7.21 5.63
N ARG A 86 -8.60 -7.50 4.32
CA ARG A 86 -8.93 -8.84 3.83
C ARG A 86 -7.86 -9.86 4.22
N TYR A 87 -6.57 -9.51 4.13
CA TYR A 87 -5.48 -10.41 4.54
C TYR A 87 -5.53 -10.70 6.03
N CYS A 88 -5.78 -9.70 6.89
CA CYS A 88 -5.98 -9.91 8.31
C CYS A 88 -7.14 -10.88 8.60
N ASN A 89 -8.24 -10.76 7.86
CA ASN A 89 -9.41 -11.64 8.03
C ASN A 89 -9.18 -13.07 7.53
N GLU A 90 -8.41 -13.24 6.46
CA GLU A 90 -8.17 -14.57 5.84
C GLU A 90 -6.99 -15.32 6.48
N LEU A 91 -5.95 -14.61 6.92
CA LEU A 91 -4.66 -15.18 7.33
C LEU A 91 -4.32 -14.92 8.80
N GLY A 92 -5.03 -13.99 9.45
CA GLY A 92 -4.64 -13.45 10.75
C GLY A 92 -3.68 -12.26 10.64
N ALA A 93 -3.67 -11.41 11.66
CA ALA A 93 -2.86 -10.19 11.71
C ALA A 93 -1.34 -10.45 11.58
N PRO A 94 -0.74 -11.46 12.22
CA PRO A 94 0.72 -11.66 12.15
C PRO A 94 1.22 -11.95 10.72
N LEU A 95 0.52 -12.82 9.98
CA LEU A 95 0.92 -13.16 8.61
C LEU A 95 0.64 -12.00 7.65
N ALA A 96 -0.45 -11.26 7.86
CA ALA A 96 -0.73 -10.04 7.10
C ALA A 96 0.36 -8.97 7.32
N LEU A 97 0.83 -8.80 8.57
CA LEU A 97 1.93 -7.89 8.89
C LEU A 97 3.23 -8.33 8.20
N GLN A 98 3.56 -9.62 8.18
CA GLN A 98 4.73 -10.12 7.46
C GLN A 98 4.66 -9.79 5.96
N LEU A 99 3.51 -9.99 5.31
CA LEU A 99 3.33 -9.62 3.90
C LEU A 99 3.54 -8.13 3.65
N VAL A 100 3.08 -7.27 4.56
CA VAL A 100 3.32 -5.82 4.50
C VAL A 100 4.80 -5.49 4.68
N CYS A 101 5.49 -6.14 5.63
CA CYS A 101 6.93 -5.94 5.84
C CYS A 101 7.73 -6.33 4.59
N TYR A 102 7.43 -7.47 3.96
CA TYR A 102 8.11 -7.90 2.74
C TYR A 102 7.86 -6.93 1.57
N ALA A 103 6.64 -6.40 1.43
CA ALA A 103 6.36 -5.40 0.40
C ALA A 103 7.21 -4.12 0.61
N GLU A 104 7.36 -3.66 1.86
CA GLU A 104 8.21 -2.51 2.20
C GLU A 104 9.70 -2.77 1.93
N GLU A 105 10.22 -3.93 2.35
CA GLU A 105 11.60 -4.34 2.06
C GLU A 105 11.88 -4.36 0.54
N ARG A 106 10.90 -4.75 -0.28
CA ARG A 106 11.00 -4.73 -1.74
C ARG A 106 11.04 -3.31 -2.30
N LEU A 107 10.29 -2.37 -1.72
CA LEU A 107 10.37 -0.96 -2.10
C LEU A 107 11.74 -0.38 -1.79
N GLU A 108 12.25 -0.62 -0.57
CA GLU A 108 13.58 -0.17 -0.16
C GLU A 108 14.67 -0.75 -1.07
N ALA A 109 14.58 -2.04 -1.41
CA ALA A 109 15.50 -2.69 -2.34
C ALA A 109 15.46 -2.09 -3.76
N ARG A 110 14.38 -1.41 -4.13
CA ARG A 110 14.23 -0.66 -5.40
C ARG A 110 14.67 0.80 -5.30
N GLY A 111 15.14 1.24 -4.14
CA GLY A 111 15.63 2.59 -3.90
C GLY A 111 14.58 3.59 -3.45
N TRP A 112 13.38 3.12 -3.09
CA TRP A 112 12.38 3.96 -2.44
C TRP A 112 12.76 4.23 -0.98
N ALA A 113 12.43 5.42 -0.48
CA ALA A 113 12.61 5.75 0.93
C ALA A 113 11.54 5.03 1.79
N PRO A 114 11.86 4.65 3.03
CA PRO A 114 10.89 4.04 3.94
C PRO A 114 9.64 4.91 4.12
N GLY A 115 8.46 4.28 4.06
CA GLY A 115 7.16 4.91 4.24
C GLY A 115 6.74 5.89 3.14
N VAL A 116 7.43 5.92 2.00
CA VAL A 116 7.07 6.78 0.85
C VAL A 116 5.67 6.48 0.31
N ASP A 117 5.21 5.25 0.53
CA ASP A 117 3.89 4.76 0.18
C ASP A 117 2.84 5.10 1.27
N GLY A 118 3.26 5.70 2.40
CA GLY A 118 2.43 6.06 3.53
C GLY A 118 2.21 4.97 4.57
N LEU A 119 2.92 3.85 4.51
CA LEU A 119 2.93 2.86 5.60
C LEU A 119 4.10 3.09 6.55
N ASP A 120 3.82 3.13 7.86
CA ASP A 120 4.84 3.08 8.90
C ASP A 120 4.92 1.65 9.45
N VAL A 121 5.68 0.80 8.76
CA VAL A 121 5.85 -0.61 9.13
C VAL A 121 6.47 -0.76 10.52
N GLN A 122 7.37 0.15 10.89
CA GLN A 122 8.00 0.16 12.23
C GLN A 122 6.98 0.46 13.33
N ALA A 123 6.02 1.37 13.10
CA ALA A 123 4.89 1.55 14.01
C ALA A 123 4.01 0.31 14.09
N LEU A 124 3.71 -0.35 12.96
CA LEU A 124 2.89 -1.57 12.95
C LEU A 124 3.55 -2.72 13.73
N GLN A 125 4.86 -2.94 13.54
CA GLN A 125 5.62 -3.98 14.26
C GLN A 125 5.63 -3.74 15.78
N ARG A 126 5.75 -2.47 16.22
CA ARG A 126 5.64 -2.09 17.63
C ARG A 126 4.27 -2.40 18.24
N LEU A 127 3.20 -2.32 17.44
CA LEU A 127 1.84 -2.63 17.90
C LEU A 127 1.60 -4.14 18.04
N ASP A 128 2.30 -4.98 17.27
CA ASP A 128 2.18 -6.45 17.33
C ASP A 128 2.99 -7.08 18.48
N GLY A 129 3.70 -6.26 19.27
CA GLY A 129 4.46 -6.71 20.44
C GLY A 129 5.76 -7.45 20.11
N VAL A 130 6.22 -7.38 18.86
CA VAL A 130 7.52 -7.91 18.44
C VAL A 130 8.56 -6.80 18.63
N THR A 131 9.17 -6.78 19.83
CA THR A 131 10.45 -6.10 20.13
C THR A 131 11.43 -7.11 20.66
#